data_AF-A0A5J6SKX6-F1
#
_entry.id   AF-A0A5J6SKX6-F1
#
_cell.length_a   1.000
_cell.length_b   1.000
_cell.length_c   1.000
_cell.angle_alpha   90.00
_cell.angle_beta   90.00
_cell.angle_gamma   90.00
#
_symmetry.space_group_name_H-M   'P 1'
#
loop_
_entity.id
_entity.type
_entity.pdbx_description
1 polymer ?
#
loop_
_entity_poly.entity_id
_entity_poly.type
_entity_poly.pdbx_seq_one_letter_code
_entity_poly.pdbx_strand_id
1 'polypeptide(L)'
;MKHLRQIVTKAVIAKGKKRTESIEVLCPPNTPSSILGCWVINHTFQSKKHGKYVEVTGKFDINVWYAHHDHSKTSVFTETISYKDRIKLHYRDQDSTGEEVHVRVIQQPNCTEAIITSGGTKFQVTVERELLAEVVGETTICIQVQDQDFEEEWAFKDESSSSSSSSSSSSNDNSSSSL
;
A
#
# COMPACT_ATOMS: atom_id res chain seq x y z
N MET A 1 -17.99 -27.66 30.12
CA MET A 1 -17.40 -27.83 28.77
C MET A 1 -17.29 -26.45 28.15
N LYS A 2 -16.20 -26.10 27.46
CA LYS A 2 -16.13 -24.82 26.74
C LYS A 2 -17.06 -24.91 25.53
N HIS A 3 -18.19 -24.21 25.53
CA HIS A 3 -19.04 -24.08 24.33
C HIS A 3 -18.27 -23.25 23.30
N LEU A 4 -17.63 -23.92 22.33
CA LEU A 4 -16.98 -23.26 21.21
C LEU A 4 -17.93 -23.28 20.01
N ARG A 5 -18.00 -22.18 19.27
CA ARG A 5 -18.61 -22.12 17.95
C ARG A 5 -17.57 -21.75 16.91
N GLN A 6 -17.80 -22.17 15.67
CA GLN A 6 -16.95 -21.84 14.53
C GLN A 6 -17.67 -20.85 13.63
N ILE A 7 -16.94 -19.83 13.17
CA ILE A 7 -17.39 -18.87 12.17
C ILE A 7 -16.51 -19.05 10.94
N VAL A 8 -17.14 -19.34 9.79
CA VAL A 8 -16.48 -19.36 8.49
C VAL A 8 -16.66 -18.00 7.85
N THR A 9 -15.56 -17.38 7.40
CA THR A 9 -15.58 -16.03 6.82
C THR A 9 -14.48 -15.87 5.78
N LYS A 10 -14.58 -14.84 4.93
CA LYS A 10 -13.50 -14.44 4.01
C LYS A 10 -12.58 -13.43 4.70
N ALA A 11 -11.28 -13.69 4.70
CA ALA A 11 -10.27 -12.81 5.27
C ALA A 11 -8.98 -12.79 4.45
N VAL A 12 -8.12 -11.79 4.69
CA VAL A 12 -6.77 -11.79 4.10
C VAL A 12 -5.91 -12.81 4.84
N ILE A 13 -5.63 -13.92 4.17
CA ILE A 13 -4.92 -15.08 4.72
C ILE A 13 -3.42 -15.09 4.42
N ALA A 14 -2.99 -14.36 3.38
CA ALA A 14 -1.59 -14.21 3.05
C ALA A 14 -1.28 -12.84 2.46
N LYS A 15 -0.05 -12.36 2.70
CA LYS A 15 0.47 -11.13 2.08
C LYS A 15 1.88 -11.34 1.57
N GLY A 16 2.26 -10.56 0.56
CA GLY A 16 3.63 -10.48 0.09
C GLY A 16 3.91 -9.08 -0.45
N LYS A 17 5.10 -8.55 -0.18
CA LYS A 17 5.53 -7.23 -0.69
C LYS A 17 6.85 -7.40 -1.42
N LYS A 18 7.03 -6.73 -2.56
CA LYS A 18 8.29 -6.72 -3.29
C LYS A 18 8.55 -5.34 -3.87
N ARG A 19 9.72 -4.78 -3.53
CA ARG A 19 10.34 -3.67 -4.26
C ARG A 19 11.32 -4.25 -5.28
N THR A 20 11.26 -3.74 -6.50
CA THR A 20 12.14 -4.14 -7.60
C THR A 20 12.75 -2.87 -8.20
N GLU A 21 14.05 -2.92 -8.45
CA GLU A 21 14.78 -1.96 -9.26
C GLU A 21 15.29 -2.69 -10.51
N SER A 22 15.08 -2.12 -11.70
CA SER A 22 15.61 -2.65 -12.95
C SER A 22 16.34 -1.57 -13.74
N ILE A 23 17.33 -1.98 -14.51
CA ILE A 23 18.14 -1.11 -15.37
C ILE A 23 17.82 -1.47 -16.81
N GLU A 24 17.29 -0.50 -17.56
CA GLU A 24 16.89 -0.67 -18.96
C GLU A 24 17.85 0.12 -19.86
N VAL A 25 18.33 -0.53 -20.92
CA VAL A 25 19.25 0.10 -21.89
C VAL A 25 18.49 0.40 -23.18
N LEU A 26 18.29 1.69 -23.45
CA LEU A 26 17.49 2.17 -24.56
C LEU A 26 18.38 2.67 -25.70
N CYS A 27 18.00 2.37 -26.93
CA CYS A 27 18.79 2.68 -28.14
C CYS A 27 18.07 3.74 -29.00
N PRO A 28 18.27 5.05 -28.73
CA PRO A 28 17.68 6.09 -29.56
C PRO A 28 18.26 6.10 -30.98
N PRO A 29 17.50 6.60 -31.98
CA PRO A 29 17.96 6.69 -33.36
C PRO A 29 19.01 7.79 -33.57
N ASN A 30 19.03 8.80 -32.71
CA ASN A 30 20.01 9.89 -32.75
C ASN A 30 20.95 9.79 -31.56
N THR A 31 22.24 10.04 -31.77
CA THR A 31 23.23 10.12 -30.70
C THR A 31 22.87 11.25 -29.73
N PRO A 32 22.59 10.96 -28.45
CA PRO A 32 22.22 11.97 -27.48
C PRO A 32 23.41 12.81 -27.03
N SER A 33 23.19 14.12 -26.87
CA SER A 33 24.13 15.06 -26.25
C SER A 33 23.83 15.27 -24.76
N SER A 34 22.54 15.34 -24.39
CA SER A 34 22.10 15.48 -22.99
C SER A 34 20.68 14.96 -22.80
N ILE A 35 20.37 14.49 -21.59
CA ILE A 35 19.02 14.12 -21.18
C ILE A 35 18.33 15.37 -20.59
N LEU A 36 17.13 15.65 -21.08
CA LEU A 36 16.30 16.78 -20.65
C LEU A 36 15.20 16.34 -19.67
N GLY A 37 14.80 15.07 -19.75
CA GLY A 37 13.83 14.48 -18.83
C GLY A 37 13.61 13.00 -19.13
N CYS A 38 13.20 12.24 -18.12
CA CYS A 38 12.83 10.83 -18.24
C CYS A 38 11.54 10.59 -17.46
N TRP A 39 10.52 10.02 -18.11
CA TRP A 39 9.25 9.69 -17.48
C TRP A 39 8.88 8.24 -17.75
N VAL A 40 8.31 7.60 -16.73
CA VAL A 40 7.73 6.26 -16.83
C VAL A 40 6.22 6.38 -16.73
N ILE A 41 5.49 5.89 -17.73
CA ILE A 41 4.03 6.03 -17.83
C ILE A 41 3.36 4.75 -18.33
N ASN A 42 2.03 4.75 -18.40
CA ASN A 42 1.23 3.66 -18.98
C ASN A 42 1.45 2.28 -18.34
N HIS A 43 1.73 2.27 -17.02
CA HIS A 43 1.92 1.03 -16.29
C HIS A 43 0.62 0.20 -16.27
N THR A 44 0.69 -1.01 -16.82
CA THR A 44 -0.38 -2.00 -16.81
C THR A 44 0.18 -3.35 -16.36
N PHE A 45 -0.61 -4.13 -15.64
CA PHE A 45 -0.17 -5.45 -15.17
C PHE A 45 -1.33 -6.41 -15.00
N GLN A 46 -0.99 -7.69 -14.96
CA GLN A 46 -1.87 -8.79 -14.57
C GLN A 46 -1.13 -9.67 -13.55
N SER A 47 -1.88 -10.38 -12.72
CA SER A 47 -1.29 -11.23 -11.68
C SER A 47 -1.92 -12.62 -11.66
N LYS A 48 -1.12 -13.61 -11.27
CA LYS A 48 -1.56 -15.00 -11.11
C LYS A 48 -0.87 -15.64 -9.91
N LYS A 49 -1.64 -16.36 -9.10
CA LYS A 49 -1.11 -17.13 -7.97
C LYS A 49 -0.43 -18.40 -8.45
N HIS A 50 0.72 -18.72 -7.86
CA HIS A 50 1.47 -19.95 -8.06
C HIS A 50 1.96 -20.49 -6.72
N GLY A 51 1.16 -21.37 -6.10
CA GLY A 51 1.51 -21.96 -4.80
C GLY A 51 1.81 -20.88 -3.75
N LYS A 52 3.09 -20.75 -3.37
CA LYS A 52 3.59 -19.83 -2.33
C LYS A 52 4.03 -18.46 -2.83
N TYR A 53 3.74 -18.09 -4.08
CA TYR A 53 4.02 -16.75 -4.60
C TYR A 53 2.94 -16.28 -5.57
N VAL A 54 2.90 -14.97 -5.82
CA VAL A 54 2.12 -14.36 -6.89
C VAL A 54 3.09 -13.90 -7.98
N GLU A 55 2.85 -14.34 -9.22
CA GLU A 55 3.54 -13.81 -10.39
C GLU A 55 2.78 -12.59 -10.90
N VAL A 56 3.47 -11.47 -11.06
CA VAL A 56 2.95 -10.24 -11.66
C VAL A 56 3.68 -10.02 -12.97
N THR A 57 2.96 -9.99 -14.08
CA THR A 57 3.50 -9.65 -15.40
C THR A 57 2.91 -8.32 -15.81
N GLY A 58 3.77 -7.35 -16.11
CA GLY A 58 3.34 -6.01 -16.46
C GLY A 58 4.24 -5.38 -17.50
N LYS A 59 3.85 -4.17 -17.90
CA LYS A 59 4.61 -3.34 -18.82
C LYS A 59 4.38 -1.86 -18.51
N PHE A 60 5.31 -1.02 -18.92
CA PHE A 60 5.23 0.43 -18.85
C PHE A 60 6.05 1.03 -20.01
N ASP A 61 5.79 2.28 -20.33
CA ASP A 61 6.54 3.01 -21.35
C ASP A 61 7.54 3.95 -20.68
N ILE A 62 8.79 3.93 -21.16
CA ILE A 62 9.81 4.92 -20.80
C ILE A 62 9.89 5.95 -21.90
N ASN A 63 9.70 7.22 -21.55
CA ASN A 63 9.91 8.37 -22.42
C ASN A 63 11.15 9.15 -21.99
N VAL A 64 12.13 9.27 -22.88
CA VAL A 64 13.35 10.06 -22.65
C VAL A 64 13.34 11.25 -23.61
N TRP A 65 13.27 12.46 -23.06
CA TRP A 65 13.51 13.70 -23.81
C TRP A 65 15.00 13.99 -23.79
N TYR A 66 15.57 14.24 -24.96
CA TYR A 66 17.01 14.43 -25.10
C TYR A 66 17.33 15.45 -26.18
N ALA A 67 18.47 16.13 -26.01
CA ALA A 67 19.06 16.95 -27.05
C ALA A 67 20.05 16.13 -27.88
N HIS A 68 20.22 16.48 -29.15
CA HIS A 68 21.13 15.83 -30.09
C HIS A 68 21.62 16.83 -31.15
N HIS A 69 22.61 16.44 -31.97
CA HIS A 69 23.31 17.33 -32.92
C HIS A 69 23.84 18.58 -32.22
N ASP A 70 24.75 18.40 -31.26
CA ASP A 70 25.37 19.49 -30.49
C ASP A 70 24.37 20.49 -29.92
N HIS A 71 23.32 19.95 -29.29
CA HIS A 71 22.22 20.71 -28.66
C HIS A 71 21.36 21.56 -29.61
N SER A 72 21.48 21.39 -30.94
CA SER A 72 20.66 22.13 -31.91
C SER A 72 19.25 21.57 -32.11
N LYS A 73 19.00 20.32 -31.70
CA LYS A 73 17.70 19.64 -31.85
C LYS A 73 17.31 18.87 -30.59
N THR A 74 16.01 18.69 -30.39
CA THR A 74 15.44 17.86 -29.32
C THR A 74 14.52 16.80 -29.90
N SER A 75 14.46 15.65 -29.23
CA SER A 75 13.60 14.53 -29.59
C SER A 75 13.10 13.84 -28.32
N VAL A 76 12.01 13.08 -28.45
CA VAL A 76 11.58 12.11 -27.44
C VAL A 76 11.79 10.71 -28.00
N PHE A 77 12.39 9.84 -27.20
CA PHE A 77 12.47 8.41 -27.50
C PHE A 77 11.55 7.66 -26.54
N THR A 78 10.75 6.74 -27.07
CA THR A 78 9.76 5.97 -26.31
C THR A 78 10.01 4.48 -26.52
N GLU A 79 10.06 3.73 -25.42
CA GLU A 79 10.19 2.26 -25.46
C GLU A 79 9.31 1.61 -24.40
N THR A 80 8.57 0.56 -24.79
CA THR A 80 7.75 -0.24 -23.88
C THR A 80 8.57 -1.35 -23.26
N ILE A 81 8.70 -1.32 -21.94
CA ILE A 81 9.44 -2.30 -21.16
C ILE A 81 8.46 -3.28 -20.53
N SER A 82 8.69 -4.58 -20.74
CA SER A 82 7.93 -5.66 -20.11
C SER A 82 8.70 -6.23 -18.93
N TYR A 83 8.00 -6.57 -17.84
CA TYR A 83 8.62 -7.15 -16.66
C TYR A 83 7.82 -8.32 -16.09
N LYS A 84 8.50 -9.13 -15.29
CA LYS A 84 7.91 -10.23 -14.52
C LYS A 84 8.47 -10.25 -13.10
N ASP A 85 7.59 -10.07 -12.12
CA ASP A 85 7.92 -10.11 -10.71
C ASP A 85 7.29 -11.32 -10.02
N ARG A 86 8.03 -11.94 -9.09
CA ARG A 86 7.52 -12.99 -8.20
C ARG A 86 7.50 -12.49 -6.76
N ILE A 87 6.30 -12.30 -6.23
CA ILE A 87 6.07 -11.82 -4.87
C ILE A 87 5.83 -13.02 -3.96
N LYS A 88 6.77 -13.30 -3.07
CA LYS A 88 6.65 -14.40 -2.10
C LYS A 88 5.51 -14.10 -1.11
N LEU A 89 4.65 -15.08 -0.89
CA LEU A 89 3.54 -14.99 0.05
C LEU A 89 3.93 -15.52 1.43
N HIS A 90 3.46 -14.82 2.45
CA HIS A 90 3.54 -15.20 3.85
C HIS A 90 2.11 -15.44 4.36
N TYR A 91 1.82 -16.68 4.70
CA TYR A 91 0.51 -17.14 5.16
C TYR A 91 0.39 -17.01 6.67
N ARG A 92 -0.81 -16.68 7.15
CA ARG A 92 -1.16 -16.72 8.58
C ARG A 92 -1.71 -18.07 8.99
N ASP A 93 -2.60 -18.63 8.17
CA ASP A 93 -3.27 -19.90 8.42
C ASP A 93 -2.69 -20.99 7.52
N GLN A 94 -2.65 -22.24 7.99
CA GLN A 94 -2.11 -23.38 7.22
C GLN A 94 -3.08 -23.89 6.15
N ASP A 95 -4.38 -23.80 6.41
CA ASP A 95 -5.43 -24.35 5.55
C ASP A 95 -6.39 -23.24 5.14
N SER A 96 -6.52 -23.01 3.83
CA SER A 96 -7.46 -22.06 3.27
C SER A 96 -7.96 -22.52 1.90
N THR A 97 -9.26 -22.35 1.65
CA THR A 97 -9.92 -22.64 0.38
C THR A 97 -10.48 -21.35 -0.24
N GLY A 98 -10.85 -21.40 -1.52
CA GLY A 98 -11.47 -20.26 -2.19
C GLY A 98 -10.56 -19.02 -2.30
N GLU A 99 -9.28 -19.23 -2.62
CA GLU A 99 -8.29 -18.14 -2.67
C GLU A 99 -8.48 -17.21 -3.88
N GLU A 100 -8.54 -15.91 -3.61
CA GLU A 100 -8.58 -14.81 -4.58
C GLU A 100 -7.36 -13.91 -4.36
N VAL A 101 -6.68 -13.50 -5.45
CA VAL A 101 -5.48 -12.66 -5.38
C VAL A 101 -5.78 -11.24 -5.81
N HIS A 102 -5.38 -10.30 -4.96
CA HIS A 102 -5.44 -8.87 -5.21
C HIS A 102 -4.03 -8.30 -5.18
N VAL A 103 -3.62 -7.59 -6.22
CA VAL A 103 -2.31 -6.91 -6.28
C VAL A 103 -2.54 -5.41 -6.35
N ARG A 104 -1.87 -4.68 -5.46
CA ARG A 104 -1.86 -3.22 -5.41
C ARG A 104 -0.46 -2.70 -5.66
N VAL A 105 -0.38 -1.63 -6.43
CA VAL A 105 0.86 -0.87 -6.64
C VAL A 105 1.06 0.07 -5.45
N ILE A 106 2.16 -0.10 -4.74
CA ILE A 106 2.57 0.78 -3.62
C ILE A 106 3.38 1.95 -4.17
N GLN A 107 4.35 1.65 -5.04
CA GLN A 107 5.15 2.61 -5.79
C GLN A 107 4.98 2.30 -7.27
N GLN A 108 4.42 3.25 -8.03
CA GLN A 108 4.36 3.14 -9.49
C GLN A 108 5.77 3.04 -10.05
N PRO A 109 5.97 2.31 -11.19
CA PRO A 109 7.21 2.36 -11.93
C PRO A 109 7.65 3.80 -12.14
N ASN A 110 8.82 4.14 -11.63
CA ASN A 110 9.34 5.50 -11.66
C ASN A 110 10.81 5.49 -12.03
N CYS A 111 11.23 6.46 -12.85
CA CYS A 111 12.63 6.66 -13.15
C CYS A 111 13.33 7.24 -11.91
N THR A 112 14.34 6.54 -11.40
CA THR A 112 15.20 7.03 -10.32
C THR A 112 16.48 7.64 -10.86
N GLU A 113 16.97 7.15 -12.01
CA GLU A 113 18.17 7.64 -12.66
C GLU A 113 18.07 7.44 -14.18
N ALA A 114 18.57 8.40 -14.95
CA ALA A 114 18.74 8.27 -16.39
C ALA A 114 20.08 8.87 -16.81
N ILE A 115 20.95 8.08 -17.42
CA ILE A 115 22.29 8.48 -17.86
C ILE A 115 22.51 8.13 -19.33
N ILE A 116 23.43 8.85 -19.97
CA ILE A 116 23.98 8.44 -21.27
C ILE A 116 25.16 7.51 -20.97
N THR A 117 25.13 6.31 -21.55
CA THR A 117 26.20 5.31 -21.37
C THR A 117 27.56 5.84 -21.84
N SER A 118 28.67 5.25 -21.36
CA SER A 118 30.03 5.71 -21.66
C SER A 118 30.38 5.78 -23.16
N GLY A 119 29.65 5.06 -24.01
CA GLY A 119 29.77 5.13 -25.47
C GLY A 119 28.99 6.27 -26.14
N GLY A 120 28.27 7.09 -25.37
CA GLY A 120 27.56 8.28 -25.85
C GLY A 120 26.30 8.02 -26.69
N THR A 121 25.95 6.76 -26.98
CA THR A 121 24.92 6.41 -27.99
C THR A 121 23.62 5.85 -27.40
N LYS A 122 23.63 5.41 -26.14
CA LYS A 122 22.49 4.75 -25.49
C LYS A 122 22.13 5.40 -24.17
N PHE A 123 20.87 5.30 -23.78
CA PHE A 123 20.43 5.62 -22.43
C PHE A 123 20.52 4.38 -21.54
N GLN A 124 20.85 4.59 -20.29
CA GLN A 124 20.64 3.64 -19.22
C GLN A 124 19.66 4.28 -18.23
N VAL A 125 18.51 3.65 -18.04
CA VAL A 125 17.43 4.15 -17.18
C VAL A 125 17.19 3.17 -16.04
N THR A 126 17.32 3.64 -14.81
CA THR A 126 17.01 2.88 -13.60
C THR A 126 15.55 3.15 -13.22
N VAL A 127 14.76 2.09 -13.13
CA VAL A 127 13.33 2.15 -12.81
C VAL A 127 13.06 1.37 -11.53
N GLU A 128 12.43 2.03 -10.57
CA GLU A 128 11.95 1.38 -9.35
C GLU A 128 10.44 1.15 -9.38
N ARG A 129 9.98 0.07 -8.74
CA ARG A 129 8.55 -0.20 -8.50
C ARG A 129 8.37 -1.01 -7.22
N GLU A 130 7.22 -0.87 -6.58
CA GLU A 130 6.87 -1.65 -5.38
C GLU A 130 5.43 -2.15 -5.46
N LEU A 131 5.27 -3.46 -5.27
CA LEU A 131 4.00 -4.17 -5.39
C LEU A 131 3.67 -4.90 -4.08
N LEU A 132 2.39 -4.90 -3.72
CA LEU A 132 1.81 -5.65 -2.61
C LEU A 132 0.79 -6.65 -3.17
N ALA A 133 0.95 -7.93 -2.84
CA ALA A 133 -0.03 -8.96 -3.10
C ALA A 133 -0.74 -9.35 -1.81
N GLU A 134 -2.06 -9.46 -1.87
CA GLU A 134 -2.93 -9.95 -0.80
C GLU A 134 -3.74 -11.13 -1.34
N VAL A 135 -3.79 -12.22 -0.56
CA VAL A 135 -4.65 -13.36 -0.84
C VAL A 135 -5.81 -13.32 0.13
N VAL A 136 -7.01 -13.22 -0.41
CA VAL A 136 -8.27 -13.35 0.33
C VAL A 136 -8.74 -14.79 0.18
N GLY A 137 -9.10 -15.44 1.28
CA GLY A 137 -9.62 -16.80 1.25
C GLY A 137 -10.57 -17.05 2.40
N GLU A 138 -11.19 -18.22 2.39
CA GLU A 138 -12.02 -18.67 3.50
C GLU A 138 -11.14 -19.14 4.67
N THR A 139 -11.46 -18.68 5.86
CA THR A 139 -10.82 -19.08 7.12
C THR A 139 -11.87 -19.30 8.20
N THR A 140 -11.52 -20.09 9.20
CA THR A 140 -12.40 -20.42 10.33
C THR A 140 -11.87 -19.82 11.62
N ILE A 141 -12.72 -19.03 12.27
CA ILE A 141 -12.44 -18.45 13.58
C ILE A 141 -13.21 -19.26 14.63
N CYS A 142 -12.54 -19.66 15.71
CA CYS A 142 -13.18 -20.29 16.85
C CYS A 142 -13.52 -19.23 17.90
N ILE A 143 -14.78 -19.16 18.30
CA ILE A 143 -15.27 -18.26 19.35
C ILE A 143 -15.69 -19.06 20.57
N GLN A 144 -15.45 -18.50 21.75
CA GLN A 144 -15.99 -19.03 23.00
C GLN A 144 -17.35 -18.40 23.27
N VAL A 145 -18.34 -19.24 23.47
CA VAL A 145 -19.68 -18.85 23.88
C VAL A 145 -19.77 -18.96 25.39
N GLN A 146 -20.23 -17.90 26.04
CA GLN A 146 -20.54 -17.92 27.47
C GLN A 146 -22.03 -18.24 27.65
N ASP A 147 -22.33 -19.06 28.65
CA ASP A 147 -23.71 -19.48 28.97
C ASP A 147 -24.42 -18.47 29.89
N GLN A 148 -23.69 -17.51 30.47
CA GLN A 148 -24.23 -16.45 31.32
C GLN A 148 -24.34 -15.14 30.53
N ASP A 149 -25.36 -14.33 30.86
CA ASP A 149 -25.50 -12.98 30.35
C ASP A 149 -24.27 -12.15 30.74
N PHE A 150 -23.57 -11.66 29.72
CA PHE A 150 -22.46 -10.74 29.89
C PHE A 150 -23.01 -9.31 29.80
N GLU A 151 -23.26 -8.69 30.95
CA GLU A 151 -23.48 -7.25 31.01
C GLU A 151 -22.13 -6.55 30.92
N GLU A 152 -21.85 -5.96 29.76
CA GLU A 152 -20.76 -5.01 29.63
C GLU A 152 -21.12 -3.75 30.42
N GLU A 153 -20.24 -3.30 31.32
CA GLU A 153 -20.46 -2.06 32.09
C GLU A 153 -20.28 -0.86 31.14
N TRP A 154 -21.38 -0.45 30.49
CA TRP A 154 -21.40 0.74 29.65
C TRP A 154 -21.50 1.98 30.54
N ALA A 155 -20.49 2.85 30.49
CA ALA A 155 -20.54 4.14 31.15
C ALA A 155 -21.50 5.09 30.41
N PHE A 156 -22.77 5.07 30.79
CA PHE A 156 -23.74 6.07 30.35
C PHE A 156 -23.43 7.40 31.03
N LYS A 157 -23.33 8.48 30.26
CA LYS A 157 -23.33 9.83 30.84
C LYS A 157 -24.76 10.15 31.26
N ASP A 158 -24.96 10.47 32.53
CA ASP A 158 -26.24 10.96 33.00
C ASP A 158 -26.60 12.27 32.28
N GLU A 159 -27.61 12.22 31.41
CA GLU A 159 -28.27 13.41 30.88
C GLU A 159 -29.31 13.91 31.90
N SER A 160 -28.87 14.23 33.11
CA SER A 160 -29.72 14.99 34.03
C SER A 160 -29.74 16.44 33.54
N SER A 161 -30.85 16.84 32.91
CA SER A 161 -31.17 18.23 32.61
C SER A 161 -31.27 19.03 33.91
N SER A 162 -30.23 19.82 34.23
CA SER A 162 -30.30 20.79 35.31
C SER A 162 -31.18 21.98 34.87
N SER A 163 -32.49 21.81 34.91
CA SER A 163 -33.44 22.91 34.90
C SER A 163 -33.88 23.22 36.33
N SER A 164 -33.25 24.24 36.93
CA SER A 164 -33.83 25.17 37.94
C SER A 164 -32.74 26.17 38.33
N SER A 165 -32.74 27.36 37.74
CA SER A 165 -33.41 28.57 38.24
C SER A 165 -32.88 29.03 39.60
N SER A 166 -32.16 30.15 39.54
CA SER A 166 -31.71 31.01 40.63
C SER A 166 -32.77 31.31 41.70
N SER A 167 -32.38 31.23 42.98
CA SER A 167 -32.86 32.14 44.01
C SER A 167 -31.76 32.43 45.04
N SER A 168 -31.49 33.72 45.20
CA SER A 168 -30.66 34.32 46.22
C SER A 168 -31.35 34.30 47.58
N SER A 169 -30.60 34.13 48.67
CA SER A 169 -30.65 35.03 49.84
C SER A 169 -29.68 34.61 50.96
N SER A 170 -28.97 35.63 51.42
CA SER A 170 -28.16 35.81 52.63
C SER A 170 -28.63 35.12 53.91
N SER A 171 -27.69 34.74 54.79
CA SER A 171 -27.52 35.32 56.13
C SER A 171 -26.24 34.83 56.83
N ASN A 172 -25.73 35.70 57.70
CA ASN A 172 -24.47 35.68 58.44
C ASN A 172 -24.34 34.56 59.49
N ASP A 173 -23.10 34.24 59.86
CA ASP A 173 -22.50 34.53 61.19
C ASP A 173 -21.20 33.68 61.35
N ASN A 174 -19.99 34.26 61.33
CA ASN A 174 -19.30 35.08 62.33
C ASN A 174 -18.42 34.23 63.27
N SER A 175 -17.08 34.45 63.19
CA SER A 175 -16.06 34.33 64.26
C SER A 175 -15.87 32.95 64.96
N SER A 176 -14.70 32.46 65.39
CA SER A 176 -13.36 32.99 65.67
C SER A 176 -12.47 31.81 66.13
N SER A 177 -11.13 31.96 65.98
CA SER A 177 -10.02 31.56 66.88
C SER A 177 -10.07 30.24 67.67
N SER A 178 -9.01 29.48 67.96
CA SER A 178 -7.56 29.56 67.80
C SER A 178 -6.98 28.31 68.51
N LEU A 179 -5.77 27.90 68.09
CA LEU A 179 -4.76 27.08 68.80
C LEU A 179 -5.05 25.60 69.07
#